data_AF-A0A517YKA6-F1
#
_entry.id   AF-A0A517YKA6-F1
#
_cell.length_a   1.000
_cell.length_b   1.000
_cell.length_c   1.000
_cell.angle_alpha   90.00
_cell.angle_beta   90.00
_cell.angle_gamma   90.00
#
_symmetry.space_group_name_H-M   'P 1'
#
loop_
_entity.id
_entity.type
_entity.pdbx_description
1 polymer ?
#
loop_
_entity_poly.entity_id
_entity_poly.type
_entity_poly.pdbx_seq_one_letter_code
_entity_poly.pdbx_strand_id
1 'polypeptide(L)'
;MRQAEQRKCPNCGNVLNSGANDTFRQGDSRVCLICRTRFTVSLPLPPLDKIKFGCSLAERVANFLQAGGEIPSRHPYFDEVCLARIGSEFLYGYANQTGAPAVFDTTPVISRFANRAAFVDWLANQSDDSLNQ
;
A
#
# COMPACT_ATOMS: atom_id res chain seq x y z
N MET A 1 -10.15 -9.32 25.23
CA MET A 1 -11.20 -8.28 25.21
C MET A 1 -10.71 -7.15 24.30
N ARG A 2 -11.45 -6.81 23.22
CA ARG A 2 -11.09 -5.66 22.39
C ARG A 2 -11.54 -4.39 23.12
N GLN A 3 -10.64 -3.42 23.32
CA GLN A 3 -11.01 -2.11 23.87
C GLN A 3 -12.00 -1.45 22.90
N ALA A 4 -13.14 -0.97 23.40
CA ALA A 4 -14.09 -0.23 22.59
C ALA A 4 -13.43 1.09 22.12
N GLU A 5 -13.39 1.32 20.81
CA GLU A 5 -12.91 2.57 20.24
C GLU A 5 -13.82 3.73 20.68
N GLN A 6 -13.22 4.86 21.04
CA GLN A 6 -13.92 6.06 21.53
C GLN A 6 -13.69 7.24 20.57
N ARG A 7 -14.75 8.02 20.30
CA ARG A 7 -14.70 9.20 19.42
C ARG A 7 -15.47 10.36 20.04
N LYS A 8 -14.97 11.59 19.96
CA LYS A 8 -15.72 12.78 20.38
C LYS A 8 -16.59 13.31 19.24
N CYS A 9 -17.83 13.68 19.55
CA CYS A 9 -18.68 14.42 18.64
C CYS A 9 -18.04 15.79 18.34
N PRO A 10 -17.88 16.18 17.06
CA PRO A 10 -17.24 17.45 16.72
C PRO A 10 -18.06 18.68 17.11
N ASN A 11 -19.38 18.52 17.31
CA ASN A 11 -20.26 19.64 17.64
C ASN A 11 -20.38 19.88 19.16
N CYS A 12 -20.66 18.83 19.95
CA CYS A 12 -20.90 18.98 21.39
C CYS A 12 -19.81 18.38 22.28
N GLY A 13 -18.75 17.79 21.71
CA GLY A 13 -17.65 17.19 22.45
C GLY A 13 -17.95 15.85 23.14
N ASN A 14 -19.20 15.38 23.11
CA ASN A 14 -19.60 14.14 23.80
C ASN A 14 -18.87 12.91 23.24
N VAL A 15 -18.45 12.00 24.12
CA VAL A 15 -17.77 10.76 23.74
C VAL A 15 -18.79 9.71 23.28
N LEU A 16 -18.52 9.12 22.12
CA LEU A 16 -19.26 8.05 21.48
C LEU A 16 -18.40 6.80 21.54
N ASN A 17 -18.94 5.76 22.15
CA ASN A 17 -18.30 4.46 22.22
C ASN A 17 -18.80 3.61 21.06
N SER A 18 -17.87 2.94 20.38
CA SER A 18 -18.21 1.86 19.47
C SER A 18 -18.86 0.69 20.26
N GLY A 19 -19.89 0.09 19.69
CA GLY A 19 -20.59 -1.05 20.31
C GLY A 19 -19.73 -2.31 20.30
N ALA A 20 -20.12 -3.36 21.05
CA ALA A 20 -19.34 -4.59 21.14
C ALA A 20 -19.06 -5.29 19.79
N ASN A 21 -19.93 -5.06 18.79
CA ASN A 21 -19.84 -5.60 17.43
C ASN A 21 -19.69 -4.51 16.35
N ASP A 22 -19.43 -3.27 16.75
CA ASP A 22 -19.37 -2.12 15.86
C ASP A 22 -17.99 -1.47 16.03
N THR A 23 -17.32 -1.14 14.94
CA THR A 23 -16.02 -0.45 14.95
C THR A 23 -16.13 0.78 14.07
N PHE A 24 -15.42 1.85 14.45
CA PHE A 24 -15.42 3.05 13.64
C PHE A 24 -14.59 2.81 12.39
N ARG A 25 -15.18 2.98 11.19
CA ARG A 25 -14.45 2.92 9.92
C ARG A 25 -14.27 4.31 9.34
N GLN A 26 -13.19 4.48 8.57
CA GLN A 26 -12.97 5.70 7.81
C GLN A 26 -14.16 5.97 6.89
N GLY A 27 -14.73 7.17 6.97
CA GLY A 27 -15.88 7.56 6.13
C GLY A 27 -17.25 7.16 6.69
N ASP A 28 -17.32 6.47 7.83
CA ASP A 28 -18.59 6.14 8.47
C ASP A 28 -19.37 7.40 8.81
N SER A 29 -20.65 7.45 8.42
CA SER A 29 -21.57 8.50 8.90
C SER A 29 -22.20 8.07 10.23
N ARG A 30 -21.99 8.88 11.28
CA ARG A 30 -22.53 8.64 12.63
C ARG A 30 -23.41 9.80 13.07
N VAL A 31 -24.40 9.50 13.91
CA VAL A 31 -25.28 10.49 14.54
C VAL A 31 -24.93 10.56 16.01
N CYS A 32 -24.63 11.75 16.53
CA CYS A 32 -24.52 11.94 17.97
C CYS A 32 -25.91 11.82 18.62
N LEU A 33 -26.08 10.91 19.58
CA LEU A 33 -27.38 10.73 20.25
C LEU A 33 -27.77 11.92 21.14
N ILE A 34 -26.81 12.75 21.55
CA ILE A 34 -27.03 13.93 22.41
C ILE A 34 -27.49 15.14 21.60
N CYS A 35 -26.67 15.60 20.65
CA CYS A 35 -26.97 16.82 19.88
C CYS A 35 -27.57 16.54 18.49
N ARG A 36 -27.84 15.27 18.16
CA ARG A 36 -28.39 14.80 16.87
C ARG A 36 -27.58 15.19 15.63
N THR A 37 -26.37 15.75 15.80
CA THR A 37 -25.49 16.12 14.70
C THR A 37 -24.98 14.88 14.00
N ARG A 38 -25.11 14.86 12.67
CA ARG A 38 -24.45 13.89 11.78
C ARG A 38 -23.01 14.32 11.53
N PHE A 39 -22.08 13.40 11.62
CA PHE A 39 -20.70 13.64 11.28
C PHE A 39 -20.07 12.40 10.66
N THR A 40 -19.05 12.64 9.83
CA THR A 40 -18.27 11.57 9.21
C THR A 40 -17.07 11.25 10.10
N VAL A 41 -16.82 9.97 10.32
CA VAL A 41 -15.64 9.50 11.04
C VAL A 41 -14.41 9.72 10.15
N SER A 42 -13.52 10.59 10.62
CA SER A 42 -12.17 10.72 10.07
C SER A 42 -11.18 10.08 11.03
N LEU A 43 -10.76 8.85 10.71
CA LEU A 43 -9.61 8.20 11.31
C LEU A 43 -8.33 8.88 10.81
N PRO A 44 -7.31 9.06 11.67
CA PRO A 44 -5.98 9.37 11.17
C PRO A 44 -5.55 8.21 10.28
N LEU A 45 -5.41 8.49 8.99
CA LEU A 45 -4.85 7.51 8.07
C LEU A 45 -3.38 7.35 8.43
N PRO A 46 -2.85 6.11 8.45
CA PRO A 46 -1.41 5.93 8.52
C PRO A 46 -0.75 6.70 7.36
N PRO A 47 0.49 7.18 7.54
CA PRO A 47 1.25 7.79 6.46
C PRO A 47 1.24 6.89 5.22
N LEU A 48 0.94 7.45 4.05
CA LEU A 48 0.74 6.68 2.81
C LEU A 48 1.96 5.80 2.47
N ASP A 49 3.16 6.30 2.76
CA ASP A 49 4.45 5.64 2.60
C ASP A 49 4.60 4.34 3.42
N LYS A 50 3.82 4.20 4.50
CA LYS A 50 3.86 3.03 5.40
C LYS A 50 2.70 2.07 5.16
N ILE A 51 1.78 2.41 4.26
CA ILE A 51 0.66 1.53 3.93
C ILE A 51 1.15 0.42 3.02
N LYS A 52 0.87 -0.81 3.42
CA LYS A 52 1.14 -1.97 2.58
C LYS A 52 0.32 -1.91 1.29
N PHE A 53 0.92 -2.24 0.15
CA PHE A 53 0.25 -2.24 -1.14
C PHE A 53 -0.92 -3.23 -1.23
N GLY A 54 -0.82 -4.36 -0.53
CA GLY A 54 -1.85 -5.41 -0.52
C GLY A 54 -1.97 -6.18 -1.85
N CYS A 55 -2.73 -7.28 -1.81
CA CYS A 55 -2.77 -8.23 -2.92
C CYS A 55 -3.34 -7.64 -4.23
N SER A 56 -4.35 -6.77 -4.14
CA SER A 56 -5.00 -6.19 -5.33
C SER A 56 -4.02 -5.35 -6.17
N LEU A 57 -3.22 -4.50 -5.52
CA LEU A 57 -2.21 -3.70 -6.22
C LEU A 57 -1.06 -4.60 -6.70
N ALA A 58 -0.59 -5.52 -5.86
CA ALA A 58 0.49 -6.44 -6.21
C ALA A 58 0.15 -7.30 -7.45
N GLU A 59 -1.09 -7.79 -7.57
CA GLU A 59 -1.55 -8.54 -8.73
C GLU A 59 -1.61 -7.70 -10.01
N ARG A 60 -2.02 -6.43 -9.90
CA ARG A 60 -2.05 -5.49 -11.04
C ARG A 60 -0.64 -5.19 -11.53
N VAL A 61 0.30 -5.00 -10.61
CA VAL A 61 1.72 -4.84 -10.94
C VAL A 61 2.23 -6.10 -11.64
N ALA A 62 1.98 -7.29 -11.08
CA ALA A 62 2.39 -8.54 -11.70
C ALA A 62 1.81 -8.71 -13.12
N ASN A 63 0.54 -8.35 -13.35
CA ASN A 63 -0.09 -8.36 -14.68
C ASN A 63 0.61 -7.41 -15.65
N PHE A 64 0.90 -6.19 -15.21
CA PHE A 64 1.59 -5.18 -16.02
C PHE A 64 2.99 -5.67 -16.44
N LEU A 65 3.77 -6.20 -15.49
CA LEU A 65 5.10 -6.75 -15.78
C LEU A 65 5.03 -7.98 -16.71
N GLN A 66 4.00 -8.83 -16.55
CA GLN A 66 3.80 -9.97 -17.45
C GLN A 66 3.48 -9.58 -18.89
N ALA A 67 2.83 -8.43 -19.08
CA ALA A 67 2.53 -7.87 -20.39
C ALA A 67 3.74 -7.18 -21.07
N GLY A 68 4.92 -7.22 -20.45
CA GLY A 68 6.13 -6.55 -20.94
C GLY A 68 6.25 -5.10 -20.47
N GLY A 69 5.43 -4.69 -19.50
CA GLY A 69 5.62 -3.41 -18.81
C GLY A 69 6.84 -3.45 -17.89
N GLU A 70 7.43 -2.28 -17.66
CA GLU A 70 8.52 -2.07 -16.72
C GLU A 70 8.18 -0.87 -15.83
N ILE A 71 8.55 -0.93 -14.55
CA ILE A 71 8.40 0.19 -13.63
C ILE A 71 9.81 0.74 -13.34
N PRO A 72 10.29 1.73 -14.11
CA PRO A 72 11.64 2.28 -13.96
C PRO A 72 11.75 3.29 -12.80
N SER A 73 12.98 3.50 -12.29
CA SER A 73 13.36 4.48 -11.24
C SER A 73 13.18 5.95 -11.62
N ARG A 74 12.54 6.25 -12.76
CA ARG A 74 12.24 7.65 -13.14
C ARG A 74 10.98 8.17 -12.46
N HIS A 75 10.39 7.37 -11.58
CA HIS A 75 9.24 7.76 -10.78
C HIS A 75 9.73 8.49 -9.51
N PRO A 76 9.17 9.66 -9.16
CA PRO A 76 9.66 10.51 -8.06
C PRO A 76 9.60 9.89 -6.64
N TYR A 77 9.20 8.62 -6.54
CA TYR A 77 9.03 7.88 -5.29
C TYR A 77 9.83 6.56 -5.25
N PHE A 78 10.58 6.24 -6.32
CA PHE A 78 11.44 5.06 -6.41
C PHE A 78 12.84 5.54 -6.74
N ASP A 79 13.70 5.68 -5.72
CA ASP A 79 15.07 6.13 -5.92
C ASP A 79 15.92 4.94 -6.39
N GLU A 80 16.35 5.00 -7.65
CA GLU A 80 17.27 4.03 -8.27
C GLU A 80 16.85 2.56 -8.28
N VAL A 81 15.62 2.22 -7.87
CA VAL A 81 15.08 0.84 -7.90
C VAL A 81 13.99 0.67 -8.96
N CYS A 82 13.75 -0.58 -9.36
CA CYS A 82 12.76 -0.93 -10.36
C CYS A 82 12.16 -2.30 -10.13
N LEU A 83 10.99 -2.50 -10.75
CA LEU A 83 10.32 -3.79 -10.83
C LEU A 83 10.23 -4.20 -12.29
N ALA A 84 10.66 -5.42 -12.59
CA ALA A 84 10.67 -5.97 -13.94
C ALA A 84 10.39 -7.47 -13.95
N ARG A 85 10.24 -8.01 -15.16
CA ARG A 85 10.17 -9.45 -15.40
C ARG A 85 11.19 -9.83 -16.47
N ILE A 86 12.04 -10.80 -16.18
CA ILE A 86 12.99 -11.37 -17.16
C ILE A 86 12.66 -12.85 -17.32
N GLY A 87 12.28 -13.24 -18.55
CA GLY A 87 11.83 -14.60 -18.83
C GLY A 87 10.59 -14.98 -17.98
N SER A 88 10.77 -15.91 -17.05
CA SER A 88 9.71 -16.36 -16.14
C SER A 88 9.79 -15.75 -14.73
N GLU A 89 10.87 -15.05 -14.42
CA GLU A 89 11.14 -14.51 -13.08
C GLU A 89 10.71 -13.05 -12.94
N PHE A 90 10.27 -12.67 -11.76
CA PHE A 90 10.06 -11.27 -11.37
C PHE A 90 11.27 -10.78 -10.56
N LEU A 91 11.62 -9.51 -10.76
CA LEU A 91 12.82 -8.91 -10.19
C LEU A 91 12.46 -7.62 -9.48
N TYR A 92 13.08 -7.44 -8.32
CA TYR A 92 13.23 -6.16 -7.64
C TYR A 92 14.73 -5.85 -7.56
N GLY A 93 15.17 -4.73 -8.11
CA GLY A 93 16.59 -4.42 -8.20
C GLY A 93 16.86 -2.98 -8.58
N TYR A 94 18.13 -2.65 -8.77
CA TYR A 94 18.51 -1.31 -9.17
C TYR A 94 18.09 -1.07 -10.62
N ALA A 95 17.68 0.15 -10.94
CA ALA A 95 17.32 0.54 -12.29
C ALA A 95 18.55 0.98 -13.07
N ASN A 96 18.58 0.71 -14.37
CA ASN A 96 19.57 1.33 -15.25
C ASN A 96 19.27 2.83 -15.42
N GLN A 97 20.26 3.69 -15.17
CA GLN A 97 20.16 5.14 -15.33
C GLN A 97 20.21 5.61 -16.79
N THR A 98 20.70 4.77 -17.71
CA THR A 98 20.69 5.05 -19.15
C THR A 98 19.29 4.77 -19.71
N GLY A 99 18.80 5.57 -20.67
CA GLY A 99 17.41 5.47 -21.21
C GLY A 99 17.05 4.21 -22.00
N ALA A 100 17.66 3.09 -21.62
CA ALA A 100 17.40 1.73 -22.06
C ALA A 100 16.38 1.04 -21.10
N PRO A 101 16.06 -0.25 -21.29
CA PRO A 101 15.21 -1.01 -20.36
C PRO A 101 15.65 -0.85 -18.91
N ALA A 102 14.69 -0.82 -17.99
CA ALA A 102 14.91 -0.60 -16.57
C ALA A 102 15.85 -1.67 -15.96
N VAL A 103 15.80 -2.90 -16.50
CA VAL A 103 16.59 -4.04 -16.01
C VAL A 103 17.23 -4.80 -17.16
N PHE A 104 18.51 -5.11 -17.00
CA PHE A 104 19.25 -6.07 -17.80
C PHE A 104 19.60 -7.27 -16.92
N ASP A 105 19.92 -8.43 -17.52
CA ASP A 105 20.36 -9.60 -16.75
C ASP A 105 21.65 -9.33 -15.93
N THR A 106 22.39 -8.29 -16.30
CA THR A 106 23.59 -7.80 -15.61
C THR A 106 23.30 -6.76 -14.52
N THR A 107 22.07 -6.29 -14.39
CA THR A 107 21.73 -5.27 -13.39
C THR A 107 21.69 -5.90 -12.00
N PRO A 108 22.29 -5.27 -10.97
CA PRO A 108 22.28 -5.84 -9.62
C PRO A 108 20.85 -6.03 -9.09
N VAL A 109 20.57 -7.25 -8.64
CA VAL A 109 19.23 -7.65 -8.18
C VAL A 109 19.19 -7.71 -6.66
N ILE A 110 18.22 -7.03 -6.06
CA ILE A 110 17.96 -7.07 -4.61
C ILE A 110 17.18 -8.35 -4.27
N SER A 111 16.18 -8.69 -5.08
CA SER A 111 15.38 -9.90 -4.89
C SER A 111 14.89 -10.50 -6.22
N ARG A 112 14.94 -11.84 -6.31
CA ARG A 112 14.40 -12.63 -7.42
C ARG A 112 13.23 -13.47 -6.94
N PHE A 113 12.18 -13.52 -7.75
CA PHE A 113 11.00 -14.32 -7.47
C PHE A 113 10.75 -15.26 -8.65
N ALA A 114 10.92 -16.55 -8.41
CA ALA A 114 10.83 -17.60 -9.42
C ALA A 114 9.43 -17.72 -10.07
N ASN A 115 8.39 -17.19 -9.42
CA ASN A 115 7.03 -17.24 -9.93
C ASN A 115 6.18 -16.07 -9.44
N ARG A 116 5.03 -15.90 -10.10
CA ARG A 116 4.06 -14.84 -9.82
C ARG A 116 3.55 -14.87 -8.38
N ALA A 117 3.26 -16.04 -7.82
CA ALA A 117 2.67 -16.15 -6.49
C ALA A 117 3.62 -15.61 -5.42
N ALA A 118 4.91 -15.98 -5.50
CA ALA A 118 5.95 -15.48 -4.59
C ALA A 118 6.14 -13.96 -4.73
N PHE A 119 6.13 -13.43 -5.95
CA PHE A 119 6.22 -11.99 -6.19
C PHE A 119 5.03 -11.22 -5.60
N VAL A 120 3.81 -11.70 -5.84
CA VAL A 120 2.58 -11.05 -5.35
C VAL A 120 2.52 -11.05 -3.83
N ASP A 121 2.85 -12.17 -3.19
CA ASP A 121 2.87 -12.28 -1.72
C ASP A 121 3.92 -11.33 -1.10
N TRP A 122 5.11 -11.26 -1.70
CA TRP A 122 6.14 -10.32 -1.27
C TRP A 122 5.69 -8.87 -1.43
N LEU A 123 5.26 -8.45 -2.63
CA LEU A 123 4.92 -7.06 -2.93
C LEU A 123 3.69 -6.59 -2.15
N ALA A 124 2.71 -7.47 -1.92
CA ALA A 124 1.54 -7.17 -1.10
C ALA A 124 1.90 -6.77 0.34
N ASN A 125 3.06 -7.23 0.81
CA ASN A 125 3.58 -6.93 2.14
C ASN A 125 4.55 -5.74 2.20
N GLN A 126 4.89 -5.13 1.06
CA GLN A 126 5.74 -3.94 0.99
C GLN A 126 4.92 -2.65 1.06
N SER A 127 5.59 -1.57 1.43
CA SER A 127 5.15 -0.17 1.33
C SER A 127 6.22 0.66 0.63
N ASP A 128 5.94 1.92 0.29
CA ASP A 128 6.96 2.80 -0.31
C ASP A 128 8.18 2.97 0.62
N ASP A 129 7.95 3.11 1.93
CA ASP A 129 9.01 3.19 2.95
C ASP A 129 9.84 1.90 3.03
N SER A 130 9.22 0.71 2.92
CA SER A 130 9.96 -0.55 3.01
C SER A 130 10.76 -0.88 1.74
N LEU A 131 10.37 -0.32 0.60
CA LEU A 131 11.14 -0.49 -0.64
C LEU A 131 12.31 0.48 -0.73
N ASN A 132 12.20 1.68 -0.16
CA ASN A 132 13.24 2.72 -0.22
C ASN A 132 14.32 2.60 0.90
N GLN A 133 14.31 1.54 1.70
CA GLN A 133 15.31 1.24 2.75
C GLN A 133 16.35 0.22 2.29
#